data_AF-A0A0V8IQB9-F1
#
_entry.id   AF-A0A0V8IQB9-F1
#
_cell.length_a   1.000
_cell.length_b   1.000
_cell.length_c   1.000
_cell.angle_alpha   90.00
_cell.angle_beta   90.00
_cell.angle_gamma   90.00
#
_symmetry.space_group_name_H-M   'P 1'
#
loop_
_entity.id
_entity.type
_entity.pdbx_description
1 polymer ?
#
loop_
_entity_poly.entity_id
_entity_poly.type
_entity_poly.pdbx_seq_one_letter_code
_entity_poly.pdbx_strand_id
1 'polypeptide(L)'
;MADLLPEYLTFDYRCRFRGVPGVHHDPEDYPLVWTVEVSGRAWDNEDDGGDGAEVSVGRAQLYVVPSAGIIDLFLTLDAVNQDVAGVGEMLAINRPDLVKDLGLGGDLLILSALHVAPAFRGNKLGHTILKAILSSIGRSASKVVLEATPAAAPDGPEAGTPAHDAAKESLRRYWKSFGFQPAHGDYMVFDDMADVVD
;
A
#
# COMPACT_ATOMS: atom_id res chain seq x y z
N MET A 1 12.55 -12.07 -22.90
CA MET A 1 12.00 -11.18 -21.84
C MET A 1 10.57 -11.64 -21.71
N ALA A 2 10.16 -12.12 -20.54
CA ALA A 2 8.84 -12.70 -20.39
C ALA A 2 7.77 -11.59 -20.51
N ASP A 3 6.90 -11.70 -21.51
CA ASP A 3 5.82 -10.74 -21.70
C ASP A 3 4.69 -11.06 -20.70
N LEU A 4 4.34 -10.06 -19.90
CA LEU A 4 3.25 -10.10 -18.94
C LEU A 4 2.17 -9.12 -19.38
N LEU A 5 0.95 -9.62 -19.58
CA LEU A 5 -0.20 -8.80 -19.93
C LEU A 5 -0.94 -8.37 -18.64
N PRO A 6 -0.97 -7.07 -18.28
CA PRO A 6 -1.54 -6.59 -17.01
C PRO A 6 -3.03 -6.93 -16.82
N GLU A 7 -3.76 -7.15 -17.91
CA GLU A 7 -5.17 -7.52 -17.91
C GLU A 7 -5.44 -8.97 -17.46
N TYR A 8 -4.41 -9.82 -17.42
CA TYR A 8 -4.47 -11.20 -16.92
C TYR A 8 -3.81 -11.38 -15.55
N LEU A 9 -3.69 -10.29 -14.79
CA LEU A 9 -3.26 -10.38 -13.40
C LEU A 9 -4.37 -10.98 -12.53
N THR A 10 -3.98 -11.95 -11.71
CA THR A 10 -4.82 -12.54 -10.68
C THR A 10 -4.42 -11.96 -9.34
N PHE A 11 -5.41 -11.61 -8.52
CA PHE A 11 -5.22 -11.05 -7.19
C PHE A 11 -5.87 -11.96 -6.15
N ASP A 12 -5.07 -12.51 -5.24
CA ASP A 12 -5.54 -13.22 -4.06
C ASP A 12 -5.52 -12.27 -2.85
N TYR A 13 -6.68 -12.12 -2.21
CA TYR A 13 -6.87 -11.22 -1.09
C TYR A 13 -7.10 -12.00 0.20
N ARG A 14 -6.23 -11.80 1.19
CA ARG A 14 -6.38 -12.39 2.52
C ARG A 14 -6.54 -11.32 3.59
N CYS A 15 -7.70 -11.28 4.24
CA CYS A 15 -7.95 -10.45 5.41
C CYS A 15 -7.68 -11.23 6.71
N ARG A 16 -7.08 -10.55 7.69
CA ARG A 16 -6.92 -11.03 9.06
C ARG A 16 -7.38 -9.97 10.05
N PHE A 17 -8.16 -10.40 11.02
CA PHE A 17 -8.68 -9.59 12.13
C PHE A 17 -7.88 -9.89 13.41
N ARG A 18 -7.70 -8.88 14.29
CA ARG A 18 -7.14 -9.08 15.64
C ARG A 18 -8.21 -9.50 16.67
N GLY A 19 -9.48 -9.43 16.30
CA GLY A 19 -10.65 -9.82 17.09
C GLY A 19 -11.84 -10.15 16.19
N VAL A 20 -13.05 -10.10 16.76
CA VAL A 20 -14.30 -10.14 15.98
C VAL A 20 -14.79 -8.71 15.88
N PRO A 21 -14.81 -8.06 14.70
CA PRO A 21 -15.23 -6.67 14.57
C PRO A 21 -16.60 -6.44 15.22
N GLY A 22 -16.59 -5.71 16.32
CA GLY A 22 -17.81 -5.35 17.04
C GLY A 22 -18.48 -4.11 16.47
N VAL A 23 -19.75 -3.89 16.83
CA VAL A 23 -20.51 -2.67 16.47
C VAL A 23 -19.92 -1.41 17.13
N HIS A 24 -19.06 -1.59 18.13
CA HIS A 24 -18.50 -0.51 18.95
C HIS A 24 -17.21 0.10 18.39
N HIS A 25 -16.67 -0.44 17.30
CA HIS A 25 -15.42 0.03 16.68
C HIS A 25 -14.27 0.17 17.68
N ASP A 26 -14.09 -0.85 18.54
CA ASP A 26 -13.08 -0.83 19.57
C ASP A 26 -11.66 -0.73 18.93
N PRO A 27 -10.78 0.16 19.43
CA PRO A 27 -9.42 0.32 18.91
C PRO A 27 -8.63 -1.00 18.80
N GLU A 28 -8.89 -1.94 19.71
CA GLU A 28 -8.22 -3.24 19.79
C GLU A 28 -8.58 -4.20 18.63
N ASP A 29 -9.73 -4.00 17.98
CA ASP A 29 -10.16 -4.79 16.82
C ASP A 29 -9.41 -4.41 15.54
N TYR A 30 -8.72 -3.26 15.55
CA TYR A 30 -8.10 -2.64 14.39
C TYR A 30 -6.58 -2.52 14.52
N PRO A 31 -5.88 -2.31 13.40
CA PRO A 31 -6.35 -2.34 12.02
C PRO A 31 -6.63 -3.77 11.49
N LEU A 32 -7.46 -3.83 10.45
CA LEU A 32 -7.61 -5.02 9.61
C LEU A 32 -6.34 -5.20 8.79
N VAL A 33 -5.77 -6.40 8.79
CA VAL A 33 -4.55 -6.69 8.03
C VAL A 33 -4.90 -7.39 6.72
N TRP A 34 -4.49 -6.81 5.61
CA TRP A 34 -4.66 -7.40 4.28
C TRP A 34 -3.32 -7.79 3.69
N THR A 35 -3.24 -9.01 3.20
CA THR A 35 -2.19 -9.45 2.27
C THR A 35 -2.82 -9.61 0.90
N VAL A 36 -2.18 -9.03 -0.11
CA VAL A 36 -2.59 -9.20 -1.52
C VAL A 36 -1.45 -9.86 -2.26
N GLU A 37 -1.67 -11.04 -2.80
CA GLU A 37 -0.70 -11.72 -3.66
C GLU A 37 -1.13 -11.56 -5.11
N VAL A 38 -0.17 -11.22 -5.97
CA VAL A 38 -0.42 -10.94 -7.39
C VAL A 38 0.34 -11.96 -8.21
N SER A 39 -0.38 -12.74 -9.00
CA SER A 39 0.17 -13.63 -10.01
C SER A 39 -0.28 -13.22 -11.40
N GLY A 40 0.37 -13.75 -12.42
CA GLY A 40 -0.02 -13.57 -13.81
C GLY A 40 0.53 -14.68 -14.67
N ARG A 41 0.11 -14.74 -15.93
CA ARG A 41 0.70 -15.64 -16.92
C ARG A 41 1.80 -14.93 -17.68
N ALA A 42 2.93 -15.62 -17.80
CA ALA A 42 4.08 -15.20 -18.57
C ALA A 42 4.36 -16.20 -19.69
N TRP A 43 4.67 -15.69 -20.88
CA TRP A 43 5.11 -16.48 -22.02
C TRP A 43 6.60 -16.24 -22.24
N ASP A 44 7.34 -17.31 -22.51
CA ASP A 44 8.70 -17.16 -23.00
C ASP A 44 8.69 -17.05 -24.52
N ASN A 45 9.61 -16.27 -25.07
CA ASN A 45 9.64 -15.99 -26.52
C ASN A 45 10.00 -17.23 -27.37
N GLU A 46 10.37 -18.33 -26.72
CA GLU A 46 10.66 -19.63 -27.35
C GLU A 46 9.46 -20.59 -27.33
N ASP A 47 8.37 -20.24 -26.63
CA ASP A 47 7.19 -21.10 -26.48
C ASP A 47 6.11 -20.73 -27.52
N ASP A 48 6.29 -21.27 -28.73
CA ASP A 48 5.46 -21.06 -29.93
C ASP A 48 4.09 -21.78 -29.86
N GLY A 49 3.39 -21.70 -28.72
CA GLY A 49 2.02 -22.23 -28.57
C GLY A 49 1.61 -22.74 -27.18
N GLY A 50 2.41 -22.54 -26.14
CA GLY A 50 2.07 -22.94 -24.76
C GLY A 50 1.07 -22.02 -24.05
N ASP A 51 0.35 -22.55 -23.06
CA ASP A 51 -0.66 -21.84 -22.26
C ASP A 51 -0.08 -20.75 -21.31
N GLY A 52 1.23 -20.51 -21.36
CA GLY A 52 1.98 -19.65 -20.45
C GLY A 52 2.15 -20.28 -19.06
N ALA A 53 3.18 -19.85 -18.33
CA ALA A 53 3.41 -20.29 -16.95
C ALA A 53 2.85 -19.26 -15.96
N GLU A 54 2.22 -19.72 -14.89
CA GLU A 54 1.85 -18.84 -13.78
C GLU A 54 3.10 -18.41 -13.01
N VAL A 55 3.26 -17.11 -12.82
CA VAL A 55 4.40 -16.51 -12.14
C VAL A 55 3.92 -15.57 -11.04
N SER A 56 4.68 -15.53 -9.94
CA SER A 56 4.46 -14.53 -8.90
C SER A 56 4.97 -13.18 -9.38
N VAL A 57 4.06 -12.21 -9.46
CA VAL A 57 4.32 -10.87 -9.99
C VAL A 57 4.64 -9.89 -8.85
N GLY A 58 3.90 -9.99 -7.75
CA GLY A 58 4.05 -9.05 -6.65
C GLY A 58 3.25 -9.43 -5.41
N ARG A 59 3.41 -8.63 -4.37
CA ARG A 59 2.70 -8.78 -3.11
C ARG A 59 2.57 -7.42 -2.43
N ALA A 60 1.40 -7.17 -1.84
CA ALA A 60 1.15 -6.01 -0.99
C ALA A 60 0.78 -6.43 0.42
N GLN A 61 1.12 -5.58 1.39
CA GLN A 61 0.61 -5.65 2.75
C GLN A 61 -0.01 -4.31 3.11
N LEU A 62 -1.25 -4.35 3.59
CA LEU A 62 -2.03 -3.17 3.92
C LEU A 62 -2.67 -3.31 5.28
N TYR A 63 -2.95 -2.16 5.88
CA TYR A 63 -3.71 -2.04 7.12
C TYR A 63 -4.90 -1.12 6.88
N VAL A 64 -6.08 -1.51 7.33
CA VAL A 64 -7.29 -0.69 7.21
C VAL A 64 -7.84 -0.40 8.59
N VAL A 65 -8.03 0.88 8.90
CA VAL A 65 -8.79 1.34 10.07
C VAL A 65 -10.12 1.87 9.59
N PRO A 66 -11.22 1.12 9.77
CA PRO A 66 -12.55 1.58 9.40
C PRO A 66 -12.98 2.78 10.24
N SER A 67 -13.68 3.74 9.64
CA SER A 67 -14.16 4.93 10.37
C SER A 67 -13.06 5.62 11.19
N ALA A 68 -11.90 5.82 10.56
CA ALA A 68 -10.67 6.23 11.23
C ALA A 68 -10.78 7.54 12.02
N GLY A 69 -11.71 8.43 11.68
CA GLY A 69 -11.91 9.71 12.35
C GLY A 69 -12.51 9.64 13.76
N ILE A 70 -13.08 8.50 14.16
CA ILE A 70 -13.66 8.32 15.52
C ILE A 70 -12.81 7.42 16.42
N ILE A 71 -11.70 6.89 15.89
CA ILE A 71 -10.79 6.00 16.60
C ILE A 71 -9.54 6.78 17.00
N ASP A 72 -8.97 6.48 18.17
CA ASP A 72 -7.64 6.98 18.55
C ASP A 72 -6.57 6.28 17.70
N LEU A 73 -6.23 6.89 16.56
CA LEU A 73 -5.27 6.34 15.60
C LEU A 73 -3.86 6.21 16.18
N PHE A 74 -3.46 7.10 17.10
CA PHE A 74 -2.13 7.02 17.69
C PHE A 74 -2.00 5.74 18.52
N LEU A 75 -2.92 5.52 19.45
CA LEU A 75 -2.93 4.32 20.29
C LEU A 75 -3.16 3.04 19.48
N THR A 76 -4.11 3.08 18.54
CA THR A 76 -4.48 1.91 17.72
C THR A 76 -3.31 1.39 16.90
N LEU A 77 -2.58 2.30 16.25
CA LEU A 77 -1.49 1.95 15.33
C LEU A 77 -0.19 1.62 16.06
N ASP A 78 0.10 2.27 17.20
CA ASP A 78 1.26 1.98 18.05
C ASP A 78 1.25 0.54 18.60
N ALA A 79 0.06 -0.01 18.86
CA ALA A 79 -0.12 -1.37 19.35
C ALA A 79 0.11 -2.48 18.29
N VAL A 80 0.44 -2.15 17.04
CA VAL A 80 0.54 -3.11 15.92
C VAL A 80 1.98 -3.50 15.65
N ASN A 81 2.76 -2.56 15.11
CA ASN A 81 4.18 -2.67 14.79
C ASN A 81 4.74 -1.28 14.49
N GLN A 82 6.07 -1.18 14.37
CA GLN A 82 6.76 0.09 14.19
C GLN A 82 6.38 0.84 12.90
N ASP A 83 6.21 0.12 11.78
CA ASP A 83 5.90 0.73 10.48
C ASP A 83 4.56 1.47 10.53
N VAL A 84 3.57 0.86 11.19
CA VAL A 84 2.22 1.40 11.31
C VAL A 84 2.14 2.44 12.44
N ALA A 85 2.92 2.27 13.51
CA ALA A 85 3.05 3.25 14.59
C ALA A 85 3.52 4.62 14.08
N GLY A 86 4.50 4.64 13.17
CA GLY A 86 5.00 5.88 12.57
C GLY A 86 3.94 6.65 11.77
N VAL A 87 2.98 5.95 11.16
CA VAL A 87 1.81 6.59 10.54
C VAL A 87 0.88 7.21 11.59
N GLY A 88 0.65 6.51 12.71
CA GLY A 88 -0.12 7.03 13.84
C GLY A 88 0.50 8.30 14.41
N GLU A 89 1.82 8.31 14.63
CA GLU A 89 2.57 9.49 15.06
C GLU A 89 2.43 10.63 14.05
N MET A 90 2.65 10.35 12.76
CA MET A 90 2.54 11.35 11.70
C MET A 90 1.16 11.99 11.69
N LEU A 91 0.09 11.21 11.76
CA LEU A 91 -1.28 11.71 11.72
C LEU A 91 -1.69 12.44 12.99
N ALA A 92 -1.27 11.98 14.18
CA ALA A 92 -1.68 12.58 15.44
C ALA A 92 -0.87 13.83 15.83
N ILE A 93 0.42 13.85 15.52
CA ILE A 93 1.36 14.87 16.00
C ILE A 93 1.81 15.80 14.88
N ASN A 94 2.27 15.26 13.75
CA ASN A 94 2.89 16.08 12.71
C ASN A 94 1.88 16.69 11.73
N ARG A 95 0.80 15.95 11.41
CA ARG A 95 -0.24 16.31 10.45
C ARG A 95 -1.66 16.03 10.99
N PRO A 96 -2.03 16.58 12.16
CA PRO A 96 -3.39 16.44 12.71
C PRO A 96 -4.47 17.05 11.80
N ASP A 97 -4.10 17.92 10.86
CA ASP A 97 -4.98 18.41 9.82
C ASP A 97 -5.50 17.28 8.90
N LEU A 98 -4.70 16.26 8.62
CA LEU A 98 -5.11 15.12 7.78
C LEU A 98 -6.12 14.19 8.47
N VAL A 99 -6.26 14.25 9.79
CA VAL A 99 -7.25 13.46 10.52
C VAL A 99 -8.63 14.12 10.52
N LYS A 100 -8.68 15.46 10.38
CA LYS A 100 -9.94 16.22 10.44
C LYS A 100 -10.95 15.77 9.38
N ASP A 101 -10.48 15.49 8.17
CA ASP A 101 -11.35 15.02 7.08
C ASP A 101 -11.82 13.58 7.31
N LEU A 102 -11.03 12.74 7.98
CA LEU A 102 -11.45 11.38 8.37
C LEU A 102 -12.63 11.43 9.35
N GLY A 103 -12.73 12.50 10.14
CA GLY A 103 -13.87 12.76 11.04
C GLY A 103 -15.19 12.98 10.31
N LEU A 104 -15.17 13.28 9.00
CA LEU A 104 -16.36 13.37 8.15
C LEU A 104 -16.85 11.99 7.66
N GLY A 105 -16.05 10.95 7.88
CA GLY A 105 -16.33 9.58 7.49
C GLY A 105 -15.23 8.99 6.59
N GLY A 106 -15.25 7.66 6.48
CA GLY A 106 -14.35 6.89 5.63
C GLY A 106 -13.20 6.23 6.39
N ASP A 107 -12.55 5.32 5.68
CA ASP A 107 -11.52 4.45 6.24
C ASP A 107 -10.14 5.06 6.01
N LEU A 108 -9.21 4.77 6.92
CA LEU A 108 -7.79 4.98 6.67
C LEU A 108 -7.21 3.68 6.13
N LEU A 109 -6.61 3.75 4.94
CA LEU A 109 -5.82 2.65 4.37
C LEU A 109 -4.34 3.00 4.49
N ILE A 110 -3.54 2.08 4.99
CA ILE A 110 -2.08 2.20 5.09
C ILE A 110 -1.46 1.13 4.19
N LEU A 111 -0.79 1.55 3.13
CA LEU A 111 0.02 0.67 2.30
C LEU A 111 1.41 0.55 2.96
N SER A 112 1.60 -0.51 3.73
CA SER A 112 2.85 -0.75 4.47
C SER A 112 3.95 -1.29 3.58
N ALA A 113 3.61 -2.20 2.66
CA ALA A 113 4.57 -2.72 1.70
C ALA A 113 3.92 -3.02 0.35
N LEU A 114 4.64 -2.73 -0.72
CA LEU A 114 4.33 -3.20 -2.07
C LEU A 114 5.61 -3.67 -2.75
N HIS A 115 5.68 -4.97 -3.00
CA HIS A 115 6.77 -5.60 -3.72
C HIS A 115 6.33 -6.02 -5.12
N VAL A 116 7.11 -5.64 -6.12
CA VAL A 116 7.00 -6.17 -7.48
C VAL A 116 8.28 -6.97 -7.76
N ALA A 117 8.14 -8.18 -8.29
CA ALA A 117 9.30 -9.01 -8.61
C ALA A 117 10.22 -8.30 -9.63
N PRO A 118 11.55 -8.38 -9.48
CA PRO A 118 12.50 -7.59 -10.26
C PRO A 118 12.29 -7.66 -11.79
N ALA A 119 11.93 -8.84 -12.30
CA ALA A 119 11.69 -9.08 -13.73
C ALA A 119 10.53 -8.25 -14.32
N PHE A 120 9.59 -7.77 -13.48
CA PHE A 120 8.40 -7.03 -13.90
C PHE A 120 8.42 -5.56 -13.47
N ARG A 121 9.55 -5.06 -12.96
CA ARG A 121 9.71 -3.64 -12.58
C ARG A 121 9.92 -2.77 -13.83
N GLY A 122 9.69 -1.46 -13.68
CA GLY A 122 9.91 -0.47 -14.74
C GLY A 122 8.66 -0.07 -15.54
N ASN A 123 7.58 -0.84 -15.45
CA ASN A 123 6.35 -0.62 -16.24
C ASN A 123 5.17 -0.08 -15.40
N LYS A 124 5.45 0.65 -14.32
CA LYS A 124 4.43 1.16 -13.37
C LYS A 124 3.47 0.09 -12.82
N LEU A 125 3.88 -1.17 -12.80
CA LEU A 125 3.02 -2.27 -12.35
C LEU A 125 2.55 -2.11 -10.91
N GLY A 126 3.37 -1.48 -10.05
CA GLY A 126 2.94 -1.13 -8.70
C GLY A 126 1.76 -0.15 -8.66
N HIS A 127 1.65 0.77 -9.63
CA HIS A 127 0.47 1.63 -9.76
C HIS A 127 -0.76 0.83 -10.14
N THR A 128 -0.63 -0.09 -11.11
CA THR A 128 -1.72 -0.96 -11.53
C THR A 128 -2.22 -1.83 -10.36
N ILE A 129 -1.30 -2.42 -9.61
CA ILE A 129 -1.61 -3.21 -8.42
C ILE A 129 -2.31 -2.34 -7.37
N LEU A 130 -1.79 -1.14 -7.09
CA LEU A 130 -2.43 -0.24 -6.14
C LEU A 130 -3.83 0.19 -6.61
N LYS A 131 -4.01 0.54 -7.89
CA LYS A 131 -5.34 0.86 -8.46
C LYS A 131 -6.31 -0.30 -8.21
N ALA A 132 -5.92 -1.54 -8.52
CA ALA A 132 -6.76 -2.71 -8.27
C ALA A 132 -7.09 -2.92 -6.78
N ILE A 133 -6.14 -2.66 -5.88
CA ILE A 133 -6.36 -2.73 -4.43
C ILE A 133 -7.35 -1.63 -3.97
N LEU A 134 -7.19 -0.40 -4.46
CA LEU A 134 -8.10 0.70 -4.12
C LEU A 134 -9.50 0.46 -4.66
N SER A 135 -9.64 -0.09 -5.87
CA SER A 135 -10.91 -0.50 -6.46
C SER A 135 -11.56 -1.73 -5.81
N SER A 136 -10.90 -2.37 -4.83
CA SER A 136 -11.43 -3.55 -4.11
C SER A 136 -11.53 -3.29 -2.61
N ILE A 137 -10.41 -3.31 -1.89
CA ILE A 137 -10.32 -3.08 -0.45
C ILE A 137 -10.53 -1.60 -0.12
N GLY A 138 -9.97 -0.70 -0.92
CA GLY A 138 -9.89 0.74 -0.62
C GLY A 138 -11.12 1.57 -0.99
N ARG A 139 -12.25 0.95 -1.39
CA ARG A 139 -13.43 1.71 -1.90
C ARG A 139 -14.00 2.71 -0.90
N SER A 140 -13.93 2.38 0.38
CA SER A 140 -14.39 3.24 1.48
C SER A 140 -13.27 4.08 2.09
N ALA A 141 -12.03 3.93 1.61
CA ALA A 141 -10.91 4.69 2.13
C ALA A 141 -11.07 6.15 1.72
N SER A 142 -11.07 7.06 2.69
CA SER A 142 -11.00 8.50 2.41
C SER A 142 -9.56 8.98 2.33
N LYS A 143 -8.61 8.25 2.94
CA LYS A 143 -7.18 8.51 2.81
C LYS A 143 -6.37 7.22 2.71
N VAL A 144 -5.35 7.26 1.86
CA VAL A 144 -4.33 6.23 1.74
C VAL A 144 -2.99 6.82 2.15
N VAL A 145 -2.29 6.18 3.08
CA VAL A 145 -0.97 6.58 3.53
C VAL A 145 0.06 5.51 3.17
N LEU A 146 1.23 5.94 2.73
CA LEU A 146 2.40 5.09 2.57
C LEU A 146 3.65 5.82 3.04
N GLU A 147 4.69 5.07 3.36
CA GLU A 147 6.04 5.61 3.54
C GLU A 147 6.86 5.32 2.27
N ALA A 148 7.40 6.36 1.63
CA ALA A 148 8.21 6.23 0.41
C ALA A 148 9.67 5.83 0.70
N THR A 149 9.84 4.82 1.55
CA THR A 149 11.15 4.30 1.99
C THR A 149 11.42 2.93 1.34
N PRO A 150 12.63 2.67 0.83
CA PRO A 150 13.00 1.34 0.33
C PRO A 150 12.87 0.30 1.44
N ALA A 151 12.23 -0.83 1.15
CA ALA A 151 12.18 -1.95 2.09
C ALA A 151 13.60 -2.45 2.40
N ALA A 152 13.84 -2.82 3.66
CA ALA A 152 15.08 -3.46 4.06
C ALA A 152 15.21 -4.80 3.31
N ALA A 153 16.19 -4.89 2.42
CA ALA A 153 16.50 -6.09 1.66
C ALA A 153 17.99 -6.41 1.79
N PRO A 154 18.41 -7.69 1.75
CA PRO A 154 19.82 -8.10 1.89
C PRO A 154 20.77 -7.37 0.92
N ASP A 155 20.29 -7.12 -0.30
CA ASP A 155 21.04 -6.41 -1.35
C ASP A 155 20.51 -4.98 -1.60
N GLY A 156 19.75 -4.44 -0.65
CA GLY A 156 19.22 -3.08 -0.71
C GLY A 156 20.26 -2.03 -0.32
N PRO A 157 20.07 -0.76 -0.70
CA PRO A 157 20.96 0.30 -0.26
C PRO A 157 20.81 0.51 1.25
N GLU A 158 21.94 0.56 1.98
CA GLU A 158 21.95 0.74 3.43
C GLU A 158 21.38 2.09 3.84
N ALA A 159 20.63 2.13 4.95
CA ALA A 159 20.05 3.35 5.49
C ALA A 159 21.12 4.41 5.77
N GLY A 160 20.85 5.67 5.38
CA GLY A 160 21.78 6.79 5.56
C GLY A 160 22.87 6.90 4.48
N THR A 161 22.89 6.01 3.49
CA THR A 161 23.78 6.14 2.34
C THR A 161 23.17 7.03 1.25
N PRO A 162 24.00 7.69 0.41
CA PRO A 162 23.49 8.45 -0.74
C PRO A 162 22.65 7.62 -1.72
N ALA A 163 22.94 6.33 -1.84
CA ALA A 163 22.16 5.40 -2.67
C ALA A 163 20.76 5.17 -2.10
N HIS A 164 20.63 5.09 -0.78
CA HIS A 164 19.35 4.95 -0.09
C HIS A 164 18.52 6.23 -0.21
N ASP A 165 19.13 7.40 -0.06
CA ASP A 165 18.44 8.69 -0.23
C ASP A 165 17.98 8.90 -1.68
N ALA A 166 18.79 8.50 -2.66
CA ALA A 166 18.39 8.52 -4.07
C ALA A 166 17.22 7.56 -4.33
N ALA A 167 17.21 6.40 -3.69
CA ALA A 167 16.11 5.43 -3.80
C ALA A 167 14.81 5.98 -3.17
N LYS A 168 14.88 6.61 -1.99
CA LYS A 168 13.76 7.34 -1.38
C LYS A 168 13.18 8.39 -2.33
N GLU A 169 14.03 9.25 -2.90
CA GLU A 169 13.56 10.30 -3.81
C GLU A 169 12.99 9.71 -5.12
N SER A 170 13.51 8.59 -5.60
CA SER A 170 12.93 7.85 -6.72
C SER A 170 11.53 7.31 -6.39
N LEU A 171 11.35 6.70 -5.21
CA LEU A 171 10.05 6.20 -4.74
C LEU A 171 9.04 7.33 -4.55
N ARG A 172 9.45 8.45 -3.96
CA ARG A 172 8.58 9.63 -3.82
C ARG A 172 8.13 10.15 -5.19
N ARG A 173 9.03 10.27 -6.17
CA ARG A 173 8.66 10.69 -7.53
C ARG A 173 7.72 9.70 -8.21
N TYR A 174 7.95 8.40 -8.02
CA TYR A 174 7.08 7.35 -8.51
C TYR A 174 5.66 7.50 -7.96
N TRP A 175 5.50 7.58 -6.64
CA TRP A 175 4.19 7.72 -6.01
C TRP A 175 3.52 9.07 -6.26
N LYS A 176 4.28 10.17 -6.38
CA LYS A 176 3.74 11.45 -6.85
C LYS A 176 3.10 11.33 -8.22
N SER A 177 3.68 10.52 -9.11
CA SER A 177 3.11 10.29 -10.45
C SER A 177 1.87 9.40 -10.46
N PHE A 178 1.55 8.74 -9.33
CA PHE A 178 0.24 8.12 -9.11
C PHE A 178 -0.80 9.14 -8.63
N GLY A 179 -0.37 10.15 -7.87
CA GLY A 179 -1.25 11.17 -7.29
C GLY A 179 -0.96 11.49 -5.83
N PHE A 180 -0.09 10.72 -5.16
CA PHE A 180 0.26 10.95 -3.76
C PHE A 180 0.94 12.30 -3.54
N GLN A 181 0.60 12.95 -2.44
CA GLN A 181 1.19 14.20 -1.98
C GLN A 181 2.09 13.96 -0.76
N PRO A 182 3.21 14.70 -0.62
CA PRO A 182 4.02 14.65 0.59
C PRO A 182 3.21 15.05 1.84
N ALA A 183 3.31 14.27 2.91
CA ALA A 183 2.64 14.54 4.18
C ALA A 183 3.63 15.07 5.24
N HIS A 184 4.58 14.23 5.65
CA HIS A 184 5.65 14.55 6.59
C HIS A 184 6.80 13.55 6.42
N GLY A 185 8.05 14.03 6.40
CA GLY A 185 9.21 13.16 6.16
C GLY A 185 9.09 12.37 4.85
N ASP A 186 9.17 11.04 4.95
CA ASP A 186 8.97 10.10 3.83
C ASP A 186 7.51 9.67 3.64
N TYR A 187 6.61 10.07 4.55
CA TYR A 187 5.19 9.73 4.44
C TYR A 187 4.50 10.54 3.36
N MET A 188 3.66 9.85 2.61
CA MET A 188 2.85 10.40 1.55
C MET A 188 1.38 10.03 1.76
N VAL A 189 0.49 10.92 1.37
CA VAL A 189 -0.96 10.75 1.46
C VAL A 189 -1.61 10.85 0.09
N PHE A 190 -2.65 10.07 -0.12
CA PHE A 190 -3.52 10.14 -1.27
C PHE A 190 -4.96 10.20 -0.80
N ASP A 191 -5.69 11.24 -1.20
CA ASP A 191 -7.05 11.54 -0.75
C ASP A 191 -8.03 11.84 -1.89
N ASP A 192 -7.59 11.74 -3.15
CA ASP A 192 -8.43 11.89 -4.33
C ASP A 192 -8.85 10.53 -4.90
N MET A 193 -9.83 9.88 -4.26
CA MET A 193 -10.29 8.56 -4.68
C MET A 193 -11.20 8.59 -5.91
N ALA A 194 -11.68 9.76 -6.33
CA ALA A 194 -12.62 9.89 -7.44
C ALA A 194 -11.98 9.44 -8.76
N ASP A 195 -10.73 9.83 -9.01
CA ASP A 195 -10.00 9.53 -10.25
C ASP A 195 -9.50 8.07 -10.34
N VAL A 196 -9.62 7.27 -9.27
CA VAL A 196 -9.13 5.88 -9.21
C VAL A 196 -10.21 4.86 -9.57
N VAL A 197 -11.49 5.20 -9.40
CA VAL A 197 -12.60 4.25 -9.60
C VAL A 197 -13.24 4.39 -10.98
N ASP A 198 -12.91 5.46 -11.73
CA ASP A 198 -13.22 5.64 -13.15
C ASP A 198 -12.23 4.88 -14.09
#